data_AF-A0A150LXA9-F1
#
_entry.id   AF-A0A150LXA9-F1
#
_cell.length_a   1.000
_cell.length_b   1.000
_cell.length_c   1.000
_cell.angle_alpha   90.00
_cell.angle_beta   90.00
_cell.angle_gamma   90.00
#
_symmetry.space_group_name_H-M   'P 1'
#
loop_
_entity.id
_entity.type
_entity.pdbx_description
1 polymer ?
#
loop_
_entity_poly.entity_id
_entity_poly.type
_entity_poly.pdbx_seq_one_letter_code
_entity_poly.pdbx_strand_id
1 'polypeptide(L)' 'MKFSLGDKIRVKHINYDHKMRVQQPMPSIIGMKGIVDKMSVMEENAYYIKLENGKLALLYEDEIELI' A
#
# COMPACT_ATOMS: atom_id res chain seq x y z
N MET A 1 3.17 13.13 -3.02
CA MET A 1 4.31 13.03 -2.09
C MET A 1 4.95 11.67 -2.32
N LYS A 2 6.18 11.60 -2.84
CA LYS A 2 6.80 10.31 -3.14
C LYS A 2 7.26 9.63 -1.85
N PHE A 3 6.83 8.39 -1.63
CA PHE A 3 7.29 7.55 -0.52
C PHE A 3 8.66 6.91 -0.85
N SER A 4 9.52 6.77 0.16
CA SER A 4 10.84 6.13 0.04
C SER A 4 10.82 4.71 0.57
N LEU A 5 11.77 3.89 0.10
CA LEU A 5 11.96 2.53 0.62
C LEU A 5 12.33 2.59 2.11
N GLY A 6 11.66 1.79 2.92
CA GLY A 6 11.83 1.78 4.38
C GLY A 6 10.93 2.77 5.13
N ASP A 7 10.18 3.63 4.45
CA ASP A 7 9.23 4.53 5.11
C ASP A 7 8.11 3.75 5.79
N LYS A 8 7.76 4.19 7.00
CA LYS A 8 6.61 3.68 7.74
C LYS A 8 5.36 4.41 7.26
N ILE A 9 4.38 3.63 6.84
CA ILE A 9 3.12 4.15 6.34
C ILE A 9 1.95 3.51 7.07
N ARG A 10 0.81 4.19 7.03
CA ARG A 10 -0.49 3.67 7.45
C ARG A 10 -1.41 3.60 6.25
N VAL A 11 -2.21 2.54 6.18
CA VAL A 11 -3.30 2.46 5.21
C VAL A 11 -4.48 3.29 5.73
N LYS A 12 -4.89 4.34 5.00
CA LYS A 12 -6.02 5.19 5.40
C LYS A 12 -7.34 4.76 4.78
N HIS A 13 -7.31 4.33 3.51
CA HIS A 13 -8.47 3.78 2.81
C HIS A 13 -7.99 2.89 1.65
N ILE A 14 -8.91 2.17 1.02
CA ILE A 14 -8.62 1.27 -0.09
C ILE A 14 -9.60 1.58 -1.23
N ASN A 15 -9.07 2.04 -2.37
CA ASN A 15 -9.81 2.31 -3.59
C ASN A 15 -10.09 1.01 -4.37
N TYR A 16 -11.14 0.29 -4.00
CA TYR A 16 -11.51 -0.99 -4.63
C TYR A 16 -11.83 -0.90 -6.13
N ASP A 17 -12.01 0.30 -6.68
CA ASP A 17 -12.32 0.54 -8.10
C ASP A 17 -11.07 0.53 -9.00
N HIS A 18 -9.86 0.39 -8.43
CA HIS A 18 -8.63 0.43 -9.22
C HIS A 18 -8.56 -0.76 -10.20
N LYS A 19 -8.50 -0.47 -11.51
CA LYS A 19 -8.58 -1.46 -12.60
C LYS A 19 -7.55 -2.59 -12.54
N MET A 20 -6.40 -2.35 -11.91
CA MET A 20 -5.31 -3.33 -11.74
C MET A 20 -5.32 -4.04 -10.39
N ARG A 21 -6.28 -3.74 -9.52
CA ARG A 21 -6.40 -4.39 -8.23
C ARG A 21 -6.91 -5.82 -8.43
N VAL A 22 -5.99 -6.77 -8.30
CA VAL A 22 -6.35 -8.19 -8.16
C VAL A 22 -7.32 -8.27 -7.00
N GLN A 23 -8.53 -8.80 -7.23
CA GLN A 23 -9.65 -8.89 -6.28
C GLN A 23 -9.33 -9.77 -5.07
N GLN A 24 -8.29 -9.44 -4.31
CA GLN A 24 -8.04 -10.00 -3.01
C GLN A 24 -8.92 -9.25 -2.02
N PRO A 25 -9.83 -9.93 -1.31
CA PRO A 25 -10.58 -9.29 -0.24
C PRO A 25 -9.59 -8.83 0.84
N MET A 26 -9.26 -7.54 0.81
CA MET A 26 -8.43 -6.86 1.81
C MET A 26 -9.24 -5.81 2.61
N PRO A 27 -10.42 -6.13 3.18
CA PRO A 27 -11.11 -5.18 4.06
C PRO A 27 -10.34 -4.93 5.37
N SER A 28 -9.54 -5.88 5.84
CA SER A 28 -8.89 -5.81 7.15
C SER A 28 -7.56 -5.05 7.20
N ILE A 29 -7.09 -4.48 6.09
CA ILE A 29 -5.79 -3.75 6.10
C ILE A 29 -5.95 -2.25 6.33
N ILE A 30 -7.17 -1.71 6.23
CA ILE A 30 -7.42 -0.30 6.53
C ILE A 30 -7.07 -0.04 8.00
N GLY A 31 -6.26 0.99 8.23
CA GLY A 31 -5.73 1.35 9.54
C GLY A 31 -4.48 0.59 9.96
N MET A 32 -4.07 -0.48 9.24
CA MET A 32 -2.82 -1.20 9.52
C MET A 32 -1.61 -0.34 9.16
N LYS A 33 -0.52 -0.56 9.90
CA LYS A 33 0.78 0.02 9.57
C LYS A 33 1.58 -0.96 8.72
N GLY A 34 2.50 -0.40 7.97
CA GLY A 34 3.43 -1.17 7.16
C GLY A 34 4.67 -0.37 6.82
N ILE A 35 5.56 -1.02 6.09
CA ILE A 35 6.80 -0.42 5.60
C ILE A 35 6.84 -0.56 4.09
N VAL A 36 7.28 0.49 3.40
CA VAL A 36 7.52 0.45 1.96
C VAL A 36 8.69 -0.51 1.68
N ASP A 37 8.37 -1.67 1.11
CA ASP A 37 9.36 -2.71 0.76
C ASP A 37 9.95 -2.44 -0.62
N LYS A 38 9.08 -2.18 -1.62
CA LYS A 38 9.47 -1.95 -3.03
C LYS A 38 8.53 -0.95 -3.71
N MET A 39 9.04 -0.23 -4.69
CA MET A 39 8.21 0.58 -5.60
C MET A 39 7.77 -0.29 -6.77
N SER A 40 6.53 -0.10 -7.25
CA SER A 40 6.10 -0.75 -8.48
C SER A 40 6.83 -0.14 -9.67
N VAL A 41 7.34 -0.99 -10.55
CA VAL A 41 7.99 -0.56 -11.80
C VAL A 41 6.95 -0.39 -12.91
N MET A 42 5.74 -0.94 -12.73
CA MET A 42 4.65 -0.92 -13.72
C MET A 42 3.68 0.24 -13.52
N GLU A 43 3.57 0.78 -12.30
CA GLU A 43 2.66 1.87 -11.95
C GLU A 43 3.40 2.93 -11.13
N GLU A 44 3.51 4.16 -11.63
CA GLU A 44 4.31 5.24 -11.02
C GLU A 44 3.85 5.65 -9.61
N ASN A 45 2.64 5.24 -9.20
CA ASN A 45 2.03 5.60 -7.92
C ASN A 45 1.72 4.40 -7.02
N ALA A 46 2.27 3.21 -7.32
CA ALA A 46 2.00 2.00 -6.55
C ALA A 46 3.24 1.52 -5.79
N TYR A 47 3.04 1.14 -4.53
CA TYR A 47 4.07 0.73 -3.61
C TYR A 47 3.71 -0.63 -3.00
N TYR A 48 4.68 -1.53 -2.96
CA TYR A 48 4.60 -2.76 -2.20
C TYR A 48 4.88 -2.46 -0.74
N ILE A 49 3.84 -2.55 0.06
CA ILE A 49 3.88 -2.35 1.50
C ILE A 49 3.93 -3.70 2.19
N LYS A 50 4.94 -3.90 3.04
CA LYS A 50 4.98 -5.01 3.99
C LYS A 50 4.22 -4.60 5.25
N LEU A 51 3.04 -5.17 5.43
CA LEU A 51 2.17 -4.90 6.57
C LEU A 51 2.67 -5.60 7.84
N GLU A 52 2.24 -5.13 9.01
CA GLU A 52 2.60 -5.71 10.31
C GLU A 52 2.19 -7.19 10.46
N ASN A 53 1.19 -7.66 9.71
CA ASN A 53 0.80 -9.07 9.67
C ASN A 53 1.75 -9.96 8.82
N GLY A 54 2.83 -9.39 8.30
CA GLY A 54 3.81 -10.08 7.45
C GLY A 54 3.39 -10.24 5.99
N LYS A 55 2.19 -9.80 5.59
CA LYS A 55 1.73 -9.83 4.20
C LYS A 55 2.28 -8.64 3.41
N LEU A 56 2.56 -8.88 2.14
CA LEU A 56 2.84 -7.84 1.16
C LEU A 56 1.53 -7.43 0.47
N ALA A 57 1.25 -6.14 0.44
CA ALA A 57 0.11 -5.54 -0.23
C ALA A 57 0.59 -4.49 -1.22
N LEU A 58 0.03 -4.47 -2.43
CA LEU A 58 0.24 -3.38 -3.37
C LEU A 58 -0.79 -2.28 -3.07
N LEU A 59 -0.29 -1.11 -2.66
CA LEU A 59 -1.10 0.05 -2.28
C LEU A 59 -0.66 1.27 -3.07
N TYR A 60 -1.61 2.14 -3.37
CA TYR A 60 -1.36 3.36 -4.12
C TYR A 60 -1.04 4.54 -3.20
N GLU A 61 -0.33 5.54 -3.73
CA GLU A 61 0.06 6.76 -2.99
C GLU A 61 -1.13 7.43 -2.31
N ASP A 62 -2.29 7.42 -2.95
CA ASP A 62 -3.52 8.03 -2.45
C ASP A 62 -4.19 7.21 -1.33
N GLU A 63 -3.77 5.97 -1.08
CA GLU A 63 -4.38 5.04 -0.12
C GLU A 63 -3.62 4.96 1.21
N ILE A 64 -2.40 5.46 1.21
CA ILE A 64 -1.48 5.41 2.34
C ILE A 64 -1.11 6.82 2.82
N GLU A 65 -0.64 6.91 4.05
CA GLU A 65 -0.11 8.13 4.68
C GLU A 65 1.18 7.83 5.44
N LEU A 66 2.12 8.76 5.48
CA LEU A 66 3.34 8.66 6.29
C LEU A 66 3.01 8.72 7.78
N ILE A 67 3.76 7.98 8.59
CA ILE A 67 3.67 7.98 10.07
C ILE A 67 4.95 8.56 10.68
#